data_AF-X1UW70-F1
#
_entry.id   AF-X1UW70-F1
#
_cell.length_a   1.000
_cell.length_b   1.000
_cell.length_c   1.000
_cell.angle_alpha   90.00
_cell.angle_beta   90.00
_cell.angle_gamma   90.00
#
_symmetry.space_group_name_H-M   'P 1'
#
loop_
_entity.id
_entity.type
_entity.pdbx_description
1 polymer ?
#
loop_
_entity_poly.entity_id
_entity_poly.type
_entity_poly.pdbx_seq_one_letter_code
_entity_poly.pdbx_strand_id
1 'polypeptide(L)'
;MLATITVNDEKCNDPLSCCKCLRVCPSHVLGLGTSVGPQKFQEIDTSHFILRGVRFDKCTGCMECVEVCPKNAIQVSFDGGMGK
;
A
#
# COMPACT_ATOMS: atom_id res chain seq x y z
N MET A 1 -10.29 -2.79 -16.19
CA MET A 1 -10.07 -1.49 -15.51
C MET A 1 -8.87 -1.69 -14.62
N LEU A 2 -7.76 -1.00 -14.87
CA LEU A 2 -6.53 -1.19 -14.10
C LEU A 2 -6.39 0.00 -13.13
N ALA A 3 -6.39 -0.29 -11.84
CA ALA A 3 -6.05 0.69 -10.83
C ALA A 3 -4.53 0.84 -10.75
N THR A 4 -4.04 2.06 -10.59
CA THR A 4 -2.65 2.38 -10.31
C THR A 4 -2.58 2.87 -8.88
N ILE A 5 -1.91 2.12 -8.01
CA ILE A 5 -1.75 2.48 -6.59
C ILE A 5 -0.28 2.83 -6.36
N THR A 6 -0.03 4.09 -6.01
CA THR A 6 1.29 4.61 -5.67
C THR A 6 1.35 4.86 -4.18
N VAL A 7 2.39 4.36 -3.52
CA VAL A 7 2.64 4.60 -2.10
C VAL A 7 3.96 5.34 -1.96
N ASN A 8 3.96 6.47 -1.27
CA ASN A 8 5.16 7.22 -0.94
C ASN A 8 5.77 6.68 0.37
N ASP A 9 6.98 6.12 0.26
CA ASP A 9 7.73 5.53 1.37
C ASP A 9 8.20 6.58 2.40
N GLU A 10 8.59 7.77 1.98
CA GLU A 10 9.02 8.87 2.88
C GLU A 10 7.92 9.24 3.89
N LYS A 11 6.67 9.28 3.42
CA LYS A 11 5.51 9.51 4.28
C LYS A 11 5.18 8.25 5.08
N CYS A 12 5.32 7.06 4.49
CA CYS A 12 4.99 5.79 5.12
C CYS A 12 6.16 5.20 5.95
N ASN A 13 6.68 5.97 6.91
CA ASN A 13 7.85 5.56 7.72
C ASN A 13 7.60 4.42 8.75
N ASP A 14 6.34 4.08 9.06
CA ASP A 14 6.03 2.98 10.00
C ASP A 14 4.80 2.18 9.52
N PRO A 15 4.95 1.39 8.44
CA PRO A 15 3.84 0.60 7.92
C PRO A 15 3.53 -0.61 8.81
N LEU A 16 4.52 -1.12 9.55
CA LEU A 16 4.38 -2.28 10.42
C LEU A 16 3.40 -2.00 11.58
N SER A 17 3.54 -0.89 12.31
CA SER A 17 2.62 -0.57 13.41
C SER A 17 1.32 0.04 12.91
N CYS A 18 1.36 0.77 11.78
CA CYS A 18 0.17 1.42 11.26
C CYS A 18 -0.83 0.40 10.70
N CYS A 19 -0.47 -0.33 9.65
CA CYS A 19 -1.29 -1.34 8.96
C CYS A 19 -2.79 -1.00 8.69
N LYS A 20 -3.23 0.26 8.87
CA LYS A 20 -4.66 0.63 8.79
C LYS A 20 -5.21 0.45 7.39
N CYS A 21 -4.43 0.88 6.39
CA CYS A 21 -4.73 0.70 4.98
C CYS A 21 -4.83 -0.78 4.56
N LEU A 22 -4.09 -1.67 5.24
CA LEU A 22 -4.17 -3.11 5.01
C LEU A 22 -5.43 -3.72 5.61
N ARG A 23 -5.83 -3.26 6.81
CA ARG A 23 -7.02 -3.75 7.52
C ARG A 23 -8.33 -3.25 6.93
N VAL A 24 -8.36 -2.03 6.41
CA VAL A 24 -9.58 -1.45 5.83
C VAL A 24 -9.86 -2.01 4.44
N CYS A 25 -8.84 -2.45 3.70
CA CYS A 25 -9.01 -2.86 2.32
C CYS A 25 -9.66 -4.26 2.23
N PRO A 26 -10.93 -4.40 1.81
CA PRO A 26 -11.62 -5.69 1.80
C PRO A 26 -11.01 -6.67 0.79
N SER A 27 -10.42 -6.13 -0.28
CA SER A 27 -9.82 -6.90 -1.37
C SER A 27 -8.34 -7.21 -1.14
N HIS A 28 -7.76 -6.75 -0.03
CA HIS A 28 -6.34 -6.88 0.33
C HIS A 28 -5.39 -6.64 -0.86
N VAL A 29 -5.55 -5.47 -1.50
CA VAL A 29 -4.75 -5.08 -2.69
C VAL A 29 -3.35 -4.61 -2.35
N LEU A 30 -3.19 -4.12 -1.12
CA LEU A 30 -1.92 -3.67 -0.56
C LEU A 30 -1.21 -4.86 0.11
N GLY A 31 0.11 -4.84 0.10
CA GLY A 31 0.97 -5.81 0.75
C GLY A 31 2.06 -5.12 1.55
N LEU A 32 2.38 -5.69 2.70
CA LEU A 32 3.55 -5.31 3.49
C LEU A 32 4.74 -6.12 2.98
N GLY A 33 5.79 -5.43 2.55
CA GLY A 33 7.05 -6.03 2.13
C GLY A 33 8.22 -5.32 2.81
N THR A 34 9.43 -5.67 2.38
CA THR A 34 10.66 -5.01 2.82
C THR A 34 11.41 -4.50 1.59
N SER A 35 12.04 -3.33 1.71
CA SER A 35 12.87 -2.76 0.64
C SER A 35 14.19 -3.53 0.47
N VAL A 36 14.62 -4.23 1.53
CA VAL A 36 15.80 -5.07 1.56
C VAL A 36 15.44 -6.55 1.67
N GLY A 37 16.24 -7.41 1.07
CA GLY A 37 16.13 -8.85 1.24
C GLY A 37 16.57 -9.29 2.64
N PRO A 38 16.04 -10.42 3.16
CA PRO A 38 16.49 -10.96 4.43
C PRO A 38 17.96 -11.37 4.36
N GLN A 39 18.77 -10.92 5.32
CA GLN A 39 20.15 -11.36 5.47
C GLN A 39 20.24 -12.51 6.48
N LYS A 40 21.10 -13.49 6.21
CA LYS A 40 21.25 -14.65 7.12
C LYS A 40 21.64 -14.17 8.52
N PHE A 41 20.87 -14.60 9.53
CA PHE A 41 21.09 -14.29 10.95
C PHE A 41 20.94 -12.81 11.34
N GLN A 42 20.40 -11.97 10.47
CA GLN A 42 20.12 -10.57 10.79
C GLN A 42 18.60 -10.35 10.80
N GLU A 43 18.11 -9.69 11.84
CA GLU A 43 16.74 -9.17 11.85
C GLU A 43 16.65 -7.96 10.91
N ILE A 44 15.49 -7.77 10.30
CA ILE A 44 15.23 -6.64 9.41
C ILE A 44 14.74 -5.49 10.27
N ASP A 45 15.44 -4.35 10.24
CA ASP A 45 14.98 -3.16 10.93
C ASP A 45 13.58 -2.74 10.47
N THR A 46 12.76 -2.30 11.42
CA THR A 46 11.38 -1.87 11.18
C THR A 46 11.27 -0.77 10.12
N SER A 47 12.32 0.03 9.95
CA SER A 47 12.40 1.11 8.96
C SER A 47 12.48 0.62 7.51
N HIS A 48 12.88 -0.65 7.30
CA HIS A 48 12.96 -1.22 5.96
C HIS A 48 11.63 -1.79 5.45
N PHE A 49 10.60 -1.83 6.28
CA PHE A 49 9.28 -2.26 5.86
C PHE A 49 8.65 -1.20 4.97
N ILE A 50 8.12 -1.64 3.83
CA ILE A 50 7.46 -0.79 2.84
C ILE A 50 6.10 -1.37 2.49
N LEU A 51 5.16 -0.49 2.17
CA LEU A 51 3.84 -0.89 1.70
C LEU A 51 3.80 -0.74 0.18
N ARG A 52 3.37 -1.78 -0.54
CA ARG A 52 3.22 -1.75 -2.00
C ARG A 52 1.85 -2.25 -2.39
N GLY A 53 1.27 -1.70 -3.46
CA GLY A 53 0.17 -2.39 -4.13
C GLY A 53 0.70 -3.66 -4.79
N VAL A 54 0.04 -4.79 -4.57
CA VAL A 54 0.40 -6.09 -5.17
C VAL A 54 -0.71 -6.61 -6.06
N ARG A 55 -1.97 -6.37 -5.69
CA ARG A 55 -3.14 -6.87 -6.43
C ARG A 55 -4.01 -5.73 -6.94
N PHE A 56 -3.43 -4.90 -7.80
CA PHE A 56 -4.13 -3.75 -8.38
C PHE A 56 -5.36 -4.14 -9.21
N ASP A 57 -5.33 -5.32 -9.82
CA ASP A 57 -6.44 -5.92 -10.57
C ASP A 57 -7.72 -6.10 -9.70
N LYS A 58 -7.54 -6.34 -8.40
CA LYS A 58 -8.66 -6.53 -7.47
C LYS A 58 -9.14 -5.23 -6.82
N CYS A 59 -8.55 -4.09 -7.19
CA CYS A 59 -8.93 -2.81 -6.62
C CYS A 59 -10.27 -2.35 -7.19
N THR A 60 -11.25 -2.19 -6.32
CA THR A 60 -12.60 -1.70 -6.65
C THR A 60 -12.70 -0.18 -6.67
N GLY A 61 -11.65 0.50 -6.22
CA GLY A 61 -11.61 1.96 -6.12
C GLY A 61 -12.46 2.59 -5.03
N CYS A 62 -12.66 1.88 -3.92
CA CYS A 62 -13.34 2.41 -2.74
C CYS A 62 -12.64 3.60 -2.06
N MET A 63 -11.34 3.82 -2.32
CA MET A 63 -10.51 4.89 -1.75
C MET A 63 -10.35 4.89 -0.21
N GLU A 64 -10.93 3.94 0.51
CA GLU A 64 -10.85 3.83 1.97
C GLU A 64 -9.41 3.81 2.52
N CYS A 65 -8.48 3.18 1.79
CA CYS A 65 -7.07 3.13 2.19
C CYS A 65 -6.40 4.51 2.21
N VAL A 66 -6.85 5.45 1.36
CA VAL A 66 -6.36 6.83 1.33
C VAL A 66 -6.96 7.61 2.49
N GLU A 67 -8.27 7.47 2.73
CA GLU A 67 -9.00 8.18 3.79
C GLU A 67 -8.53 7.80 5.19
N VAL A 68 -8.25 6.52 5.44
CA VAL A 68 -7.77 6.05 6.75
C VAL A 68 -6.30 6.40 7.00
N CYS A 69 -5.56 6.80 5.96
CA CYS A 69 -4.11 7.03 6.06
C CYS A 69 -3.83 8.39 6.74
N PRO A 70 -3.32 8.43 7.97
CA PRO A 70 -3.11 9.69 8.69
C PRO A 70 -2.03 10.59 8.05
N LYS A 71 -1.15 9.99 7.24
CA LYS A 71 -0.05 10.68 6.57
C LYS A 71 -0.32 10.94 5.08
N ASN A 72 -1.50 10.53 4.58
CA ASN A 72 -1.88 10.69 3.19
C ASN A 72 -0.78 10.20 2.21
N ALA A 73 -0.18 9.04 2.52
CA ALA A 73 0.96 8.48 1.80
C ALA A 73 0.56 7.66 0.56
N ILE A 74 -0.72 7.34 0.42
CA ILE A 74 -1.26 6.45 -0.60
C ILE A 74 -2.02 7.28 -1.62
N GLN A 75 -1.80 7.00 -2.90
CA GLN A 75 -2.49 7.64 -4.01
C GLN A 75 -2.99 6.56 -4.97
N VAL A 76 -4.25 6.68 -5.37
CA VAL A 76 -4.90 5.72 -6.27
C VAL A 76 -5.41 6.48 -7.49
N SER A 77 -5.12 5.96 -8.67
CA SER A 77 -5.57 6.51 -9.95
C SER A 77 -6.14 5.38 -10.81
N PHE A 78 -7.16 5.67 -11.61
CA PHE A 78 -7.79 4.69 -12.49
C PHE A 78 -7.60 5.15 -13.92
N ASP A 79 -6.62 4.59 -14.60
CA ASP A 79 -6.44 4.79 -16.05
C ASP A 79 -7.31 3.74 -16.75
N GLY A 80 -8.60 4.04 -16.89
CA GLY A 80 -9.56 3.03 -17.31
C GLY A 80 -11.01 3.49 -17.40
N GLY A 81 -11.28 4.46 -18.27
CA GLY A 81 -12.58 4.63 -18.93
C GLY A 81 -13.71 5.20 -18.08
N MET A 82 -13.98 6.50 -18.26
CA MET A 82 -15.34 7.01 -18.24
C MET A 82 -16.16 6.26 -19.30
N GLY A 83 -16.85 5.19 -18.89
CA GLY A 83 -18.01 4.69 -19.63
C GLY A 83 -19.20 5.56 -19.24
N LYS A 84 -19.59 6.46 -20.15
CA LYS A 84 -20.90 7.11 -20.15
C LYS A 84 -22.03 6.08 -20.18
#